data_AF-A0A5J9WK30-F1
#
_entry.id   AF-A0A5J9WK30-F1
#
_cell.length_a   1.000
_cell.length_b   1.000
_cell.length_c   1.000
_cell.angle_alpha   90.00
_cell.angle_beta   90.00
_cell.angle_gamma   90.00
#
_symmetry.space_group_name_H-M   'P 1'
#
loop_
_entity.id
_entity.type
_entity.pdbx_description
1 polymer ?
#
loop_
_entity_poly.entity_id
_entity_poly.type
_entity_poly.pdbx_seq_one_letter_code
_entity_poly.pdbx_strand_id
1 'polypeptide(L)'
;MDKFYRVPRRRGSAPVQIDFFGALRARVYDDEVRRWVAEDVGVENVCRNLVNSAEGLPVLEPPKVTLSKLMEYGRMLVDEQENVKRVQLVDKYLREAALGDAN
;
A
#
# COMPACT_ATOMS: atom_id res chain seq x y z
N MET A 1 -15.57 7.13 -29.24
CA MET A 1 -16.91 6.77 -28.69
C MET A 1 -16.63 6.29 -27.27
N ASP A 2 -16.18 7.20 -26.41
CA ASP A 2 -15.48 6.87 -25.17
C ASP A 2 -16.35 7.24 -23.99
N LYS A 3 -17.18 6.29 -23.57
CA LYS A 3 -17.99 6.42 -22.36
C LYS A 3 -17.10 6.20 -21.14
N PHE A 4 -16.46 7.27 -20.68
CA PHE A 4 -15.92 7.35 -19.33
C PHE A 4 -17.05 7.04 -18.34
N TYR A 5 -16.92 5.94 -17.59
CA TYR A 5 -17.79 5.60 -16.47
C TYR A 5 -17.66 6.67 -15.37
N ARG A 6 -18.44 7.75 -15.46
CA ARG A 6 -18.61 8.71 -14.37
C ARG A 6 -19.63 8.14 -13.39
N VAL A 7 -19.16 7.50 -12.33
CA VAL A 7 -20.02 7.04 -11.23
C VAL A 7 -20.68 8.26 -10.56
N PRO A 8 -22.00 8.28 -10.35
CA PRO A 8 -22.69 9.39 -9.69
C PRO A 8 -22.23 9.50 -8.23
N ARG A 9 -21.71 10.66 -7.82
CA ARG A 9 -21.25 10.91 -6.45
C ARG A 9 -22.43 11.28 -5.54
N ARG A 10 -22.58 10.56 -4.41
CA ARG A 10 -23.45 11.00 -3.30
C ARG A 10 -22.77 12.17 -2.58
N ARG A 11 -23.51 13.27 -2.44
CA ARG A 11 -23.11 14.51 -1.77
C ARG A 11 -22.83 14.19 -0.29
N GLY A 12 -21.58 14.30 0.17
CA GLY A 12 -21.20 14.17 1.59
C GLY A 12 -20.04 13.23 1.95
N SER A 13 -19.48 12.45 1.01
CA SER A 13 -18.25 11.68 1.29
C SER A 13 -17.02 12.42 0.76
N ALA A 14 -15.98 12.57 1.59
CA ALA A 14 -14.67 13.02 1.12
C ALA A 14 -14.24 12.11 -0.05
N PRO A 15 -13.72 12.64 -1.16
CA PRO A 15 -13.32 11.80 -2.28
C PRO A 15 -12.17 10.91 -1.82
N VAL A 16 -12.44 9.62 -1.65
CA VAL A 16 -11.37 8.62 -1.62
C VAL A 16 -10.69 8.72 -2.97
N GLN A 17 -9.44 9.20 -2.96
CA GLN A 17 -8.69 9.45 -4.18
C GLN A 17 -8.47 8.13 -4.93
N ILE A 18 -8.38 8.19 -6.25
CA ILE A 18 -8.28 7.01 -7.13
C ILE A 18 -7.03 6.17 -6.80
N ASP A 19 -5.98 6.82 -6.30
CA ASP A 19 -4.73 6.22 -5.85
C ASP A 19 -4.91 5.27 -4.65
N PHE A 20 -5.87 5.52 -3.76
CA PHE A 20 -6.16 4.65 -2.61
C PHE A 20 -6.52 3.24 -3.06
N PHE A 21 -7.37 3.12 -4.08
CA PHE A 21 -7.76 1.81 -4.61
C PHE A 21 -6.61 1.15 -5.38
N GLY A 22 -5.71 1.95 -5.97
CA GLY A 22 -4.44 1.47 -6.50
C GLY A 22 -3.54 0.86 -5.42
N ALA A 23 -3.37 1.58 -4.31
CA ALA A 23 -2.59 1.12 -3.15
C ALA A 23 -3.22 -0.12 -2.49
N LEU A 24 -4.55 -0.16 -2.38
CA LEU A 24 -5.28 -1.31 -1.87
C LEU A 24 -5.03 -2.55 -2.71
N ARG A 25 -5.08 -2.42 -4.03
CA ARG A 25 -4.76 -3.53 -4.94
C ARG A 25 -3.32 -3.97 -4.79
N ALA A 26 -2.37 -3.03 -4.79
CA ALA A 26 -0.95 -3.34 -4.63
C ALA A 26 -0.69 -4.12 -3.33
N ARG A 27 -1.32 -3.73 -2.22
CA ARG A 27 -1.15 -4.40 -0.92
C ARG A 27 -1.56 -5.87 -0.92
N VAL A 28 -2.59 -6.22 -1.71
CA VAL A 28 -3.02 -7.62 -1.86
C VAL A 28 -1.95 -8.44 -2.59
N TYR A 29 -1.27 -7.85 -3.58
CA TYR A 29 -0.16 -8.51 -4.28
C TYR A 29 1.12 -8.55 -3.43
N ASP A 30 1.40 -7.51 -2.64
CA ASP A 30 2.55 -7.48 -1.72
C ASP A 30 2.54 -8.68 -0.77
N ASP A 31 1.36 -9.07 -0.29
CA ASP A 31 1.22 -10.23 0.61
C ASP A 31 1.49 -11.56 -0.10
N GLU A 32 1.16 -11.65 -1.38
CA GLU A 32 1.47 -12.82 -2.22
C GLU A 32 2.99 -12.95 -2.42
N VAL A 33 3.65 -11.84 -2.76
CA VAL A 33 5.10 -11.78 -2.89
C VAL A 33 5.78 -12.09 -1.56
N ARG A 34 5.28 -11.53 -0.46
CA ARG A 34 5.83 -11.79 0.88
C ARG A 34 5.73 -13.27 1.23
N ARG A 35 4.58 -13.91 0.96
CA ARG A 35 4.40 -15.34 1.20
C ARG A 35 5.36 -16.17 0.37
N TRP A 36 5.49 -15.86 -0.92
CA TRP A 36 6.43 -16.54 -1.80
C TRP A 36 7.89 -16.44 -1.32
N VAL A 37 8.32 -15.24 -0.87
CA VAL A 37 9.66 -15.05 -0.30
C VAL A 37 9.83 -15.83 1.01
N ALA A 38 8.85 -15.77 1.91
CA ALA A 38 8.97 -16.30 3.25
C ALA A 38 8.77 -17.82 3.35
N GLU A 39 7.84 -18.37 2.57
CA GLU A 39 7.39 -19.76 2.67
C GLU A 39 7.93 -20.64 1.54
N ASP A 40 7.95 -20.15 0.29
CA ASP A 40 8.28 -21.01 -0.86
C ASP A 40 9.78 -21.03 -1.17
N VAL A 41 10.44 -19.87 -1.20
CA VAL A 41 11.83 -19.75 -1.69
C VAL A 41 12.85 -19.60 -0.57
N GLY A 42 12.51 -18.87 0.49
CA GLY A 42 13.46 -18.45 1.51
C GLY A 42 14.26 -17.20 1.08
N VAL A 43 14.49 -16.30 2.02
CA VAL A 43 15.11 -14.97 1.78
C VAL A 43 16.47 -15.11 1.11
N GLU A 44 17.26 -16.11 1.50
CA GLU A 44 18.60 -16.38 1.00
C GLU A 44 18.63 -16.82 -0.48
N ASN A 45 17.52 -17.39 -0.98
CA ASN A 45 17.46 -17.91 -2.34
C ASN A 45 16.75 -16.96 -3.33
N VAL A 46 16.20 -15.84 -2.86
CA VAL A 46 15.44 -14.88 -3.71
C VAL A 46 16.28 -14.39 -4.89
N CYS A 47 17.53 -13.96 -4.64
CA CYS A 47 18.40 -13.43 -5.70
C CYS A 47 18.66 -14.45 -6.81
N ARG A 48 18.92 -15.70 -6.45
CA ARG A 48 19.19 -16.78 -7.42
C ARG A 48 17.97 -17.08 -8.29
N ASN A 49 16.77 -16.97 -7.71
CA ASN A 49 15.51 -17.27 -8.40
C ASN A 49 14.96 -16.09 -9.22
N LEU A 50 15.43 -14.87 -8.98
CA LEU A 50 14.98 -13.68 -9.72
C LEU A 50 16.01 -13.19 -10.74
N VAL A 51 17.30 -13.29 -10.45
CA VAL A 51 18.37 -12.70 -11.25
C VAL A 51 19.18 -13.81 -11.92
N ASN A 52 19.25 -13.77 -13.26
CA ASN A 52 19.95 -14.78 -14.07
C ASN A 52 19.49 -16.23 -13.79
N SER A 53 18.24 -16.41 -13.39
CA SER A 53 17.63 -17.73 -13.19
C SER A 53 17.57 -18.48 -14.50
N ALA A 54 18.04 -19.74 -14.49
CA ALA A 54 17.93 -20.65 -15.63
C ALA A 54 16.49 -21.14 -15.87
N GLU A 55 15.66 -21.12 -14.83
CA GLU A 55 14.28 -21.61 -14.84
C GLU A 55 13.26 -20.50 -15.20
N GLY A 56 13.73 -19.26 -15.38
CA GLY A 56 12.90 -18.10 -15.68
C GLY A 56 12.35 -17.41 -14.43
N LEU A 57 11.54 -16.37 -14.65
CA LEU A 57 10.94 -15.61 -13.54
C LEU A 57 9.80 -16.41 -12.90
N PRO A 58 9.69 -16.38 -11.56
CA PRO A 58 8.59 -17.03 -10.85
C PRO A 58 7.26 -16.42 -11.27
N VAL A 59 6.31 -17.29 -11.63
CA VAL A 59 4.93 -16.88 -11.92
C VAL A 59 4.12 -17.08 -10.64
N LEU A 60 3.74 -15.97 -10.01
CA LEU A 60 2.86 -15.98 -8.85
C LEU A 60 1.41 -16.13 -9.29
N GLU A 61 0.65 -16.96 -8.58
CA GLU A 61 -0.78 -17.04 -8.81
C GLU A 61 -1.45 -15.71 -8.40
N PRO A 62 -2.43 -15.21 -9.18
CA PRO A 62 -3.18 -14.04 -8.79
C PRO A 62 -3.88 -14.27 -7.43
N PRO A 63 -3.72 -13.34 -6.47
CA PRO A 63 -4.28 -13.53 -5.15
C PRO A 63 -5.81 -13.52 -5.19
N LYS A 64 -6.44 -14.37 -4.37
CA LYS A 64 -7.91 -14.36 -4.21
C LYS A 64 -8.34 -13.09 -3.49
N VAL A 65 -8.91 -12.16 -4.24
CA VAL A 65 -9.40 -10.88 -3.70
C VAL A 65 -10.80 -11.07 -3.11
N THR A 66 -10.89 -11.28 -1.80
CA THR A 66 -12.16 -11.32 -1.08
C THR A 66 -12.53 -9.95 -0.52
N LEU A 67 -13.83 -9.67 -0.37
CA LEU A 67 -14.29 -8.40 0.22
C LEU A 67 -13.74 -8.21 1.64
N SER A 68 -13.67 -9.27 2.43
CA SER A 68 -13.13 -9.22 3.79
C SER A 68 -11.67 -8.76 3.81
N LYS A 69 -10.83 -9.32 2.92
CA LYS A 69 -9.42 -8.94 2.78
C LYS A 69 -9.25 -7.49 2.30
N LEU A 70 -10.10 -7.04 1.38
CA LEU A 70 -10.12 -5.63 0.96
C LEU A 70 -10.51 -4.68 2.10
N MET A 71 -11.50 -5.03 2.92
CA MET A 71 -11.94 -4.21 4.05
C MET A 71 -10.88 -4.16 5.16
N GLU A 72 -10.14 -5.25 5.38
CA GLU A 72 -9.01 -5.30 6.31
C GLU A 72 -7.88 -4.36 5.86
N TYR A 73 -7.35 -4.54 4.65
CA TYR A 73 -6.28 -3.66 4.15
C TYR A 73 -6.73 -2.22 3.99
N GLY A 74 -7.99 -1.98 3.61
CA GLY A 74 -8.53 -0.64 3.51
C GLY A 74 -8.45 0.11 4.84
N ARG A 75 -8.78 -0.55 5.95
CA ARG A 75 -8.64 0.01 7.30
C ARG A 75 -7.18 0.23 7.67
N MET A 76 -6.32 -0.76 7.44
CA MET A 76 -4.89 -0.61 7.69
C MET A 76 -4.28 0.58 6.94
N LEU A 77 -4.67 0.81 5.68
CA LEU A 77 -4.18 1.95 4.90
C LEU A 77 -4.68 3.29 5.44
N VAL A 78 -5.92 3.35 5.94
CA VAL A 78 -6.45 4.56 6.59
C VAL A 78 -5.72 4.83 7.90
N ASP A 79 -5.52 3.81 8.73
CA ASP A 79 -4.79 3.95 10.00
C ASP A 79 -3.36 4.42 9.76
N GLU A 80 -2.68 3.88 8.74
CA GLU A 80 -1.35 4.34 8.33
C GLU A 80 -1.35 5.80 7.89
N GLN A 81 -2.35 6.22 7.09
CA GLN A 81 -2.49 7.62 6.69
C GLN A 81 -2.71 8.56 7.89
N GLU A 82 -3.50 8.13 8.89
CA GLU A 82 -3.71 8.91 10.11
C GLU A 82 -2.43 8.99 10.96
N ASN A 83 -1.67 7.90 11.06
CA ASN A 83 -0.40 7.87 11.75
C ASN A 83 0.63 8.79 11.12
N VAL A 84 0.78 8.76 9.79
CA VAL A 84 1.70 9.67 9.06
C VAL A 84 1.34 11.13 9.32
N LYS A 85 0.04 11.49 9.24
CA LYS A 85 -0.42 12.87 9.53
C LYS A 85 -0.08 13.29 10.96
N ARG A 86 -0.27 12.38 11.93
CA ARG A 86 0.05 12.64 13.35
C ARG A 86 1.54 12.87 13.56
N VAL A 87 2.39 12.03 12.99
CA VAL A 87 3.86 12.15 13.09
C VAL A 87 4.34 13.46 12.45
N GLN A 88 3.81 13.80 11.27
CA GLN A 88 4.12 15.07 10.60
C GLN A 88 3.72 16.29 11.43
N LEU A 89 2.55 16.23 12.08
CA LEU A 89 2.10 17.31 12.94
C LEU A 89 3.03 17.49 14.15
N VAL A 90 3.44 16.40 14.79
CA VAL A 90 4.39 16.43 15.92
C VAL A 90 5.75 16.99 15.51
N ASP A 91 6.32 16.52 14.40
CA ASP A 91 7.61 17.00 13.87
C ASP A 91 7.57 18.51 13.56
N LYS A 92 6.45 19.00 13.03
CA LYS A 92 6.24 20.44 12.80
C LYS A 92 6.27 21.23 14.12
N TYR A 93 5.52 20.82 15.13
CA TYR A 93 5.49 21.52 16.42
C TYR A 93 6.85 21.51 17.14
N LEU A 94 7.57 20.39 17.11
CA LEU A 94 8.89 20.29 17.74
C LEU A 94 9.92 21.19 17.05
N ARG A 95 9.90 21.28 15.72
CA ARG A 95 10.78 22.20 14.97
C ARG A 95 10.44 23.66 15.22
N GLU A 96 9.17 24.02 15.25
CA GLU A 96 8.73 25.40 15.51
C GLU A 96 9.08 25.83 16.95
N ALA A 97 8.94 24.94 17.94
CA ALA A 97 9.37 25.19 19.32
C ALA A 97 10.90 25.36 19.43
N ALA A 98 11.69 24.49 18.79
CA ALA A 98 13.14 24.57 18.80
C ALA A 98 13.71 25.83 18.09
N LEU A 99 12.99 26.36 17.10
CA LEU A 99 13.35 27.61 16.42
C LEU A 99 12.88 28.85 17.19
N GLY A 100 11.85 28.74 18.02
CA GLY A 100 11.34 29.83 18.86
C GLY A 100 12.23 30.18 20.05
N ASP A 101 13.00 29.22 20.58
CA ASP A 101 13.93 29.41 21.71
C ASP A 101 15.32 29.96 21.28
N ALA A 102 15.57 30.11 19.97
CA ALA A 102 16.88 30.49 19.42
C ALA A 102 17.03 31.98 19.07
N ASN A 103 16.12 32.86 19.53
CA ASN A 103 16.13 34.29 19.22
C ASN A 103 16.05 35.17 20.47
#